data_AF-A0A358AVU0-F1
#
_entry.id   AF-A0A358AVU0-F1
#
_cell.length_a   1.000
_cell.length_b   1.000
_cell.length_c   1.000
_cell.angle_alpha   90.00
_cell.angle_beta   90.00
_cell.angle_gamma   90.00
#
_symmetry.space_group_name_H-M   'P 1'
#
loop_
_entity.id
_entity.type
_entity.pdbx_description
1 polymer ?
#
loop_
_entity_poly.entity_id
_entity_poly.type
_entity_poly.pdbx_seq_one_letter_code
_entity_poly.pdbx_strand_id
1 'polypeptide(L)'
;MIGKPDWRRITGADDPQKARLRPLSAANSEPEVKPEMSLHTAPELIVGTLRVMPVSLDAFDGGVVARLSGPGLLSVLDAAFAGDAAIQLWSSGTLPRAMMVTEIAMQGGSTLVTLEDAPAPLRLN
;
A
#
# COMPACT_ATOMS: atom_id res chain seq x y z
N MET A 1 60.69 8.47 -27.06
CA MET A 1 60.33 8.73 -28.48
C MET A 1 60.57 7.45 -29.25
N ILE A 2 59.56 7.00 -30.01
CA ILE A 2 59.46 5.96 -31.08
C ILE A 2 57.97 5.57 -30.98
N GLY A 3 57.03 5.95 -31.85
CA GLY A 3 57.08 6.14 -33.30
C GLY A 3 56.25 5.02 -33.94
N LYS A 4 54.94 5.21 -34.04
CA LYS A 4 53.92 4.23 -34.46
C LYS A 4 54.15 3.69 -35.89
N PRO A 5 53.82 2.41 -36.17
CA PRO A 5 53.64 1.97 -37.55
C PRO A 5 52.26 2.35 -38.10
N ASP A 6 52.30 2.84 -39.34
CA ASP A 6 51.23 3.32 -40.22
C ASP A 6 50.66 2.14 -41.04
N TRP A 7 49.34 2.03 -41.19
CA TRP A 7 48.67 0.97 -41.96
C TRP A 7 47.73 1.49 -43.05
N ARG A 8 47.96 2.70 -43.57
CA ARG A 8 47.13 3.22 -44.67
C ARG A 8 47.07 2.27 -45.89
N ARG A 9 45.84 2.18 -46.42
CA ARG A 9 45.35 1.62 -47.70
C ARG A 9 45.03 0.12 -47.60
N ILE A 10 43.91 -0.39 -48.12
CA ILE A 10 43.39 -0.27 -49.49
C ILE A 10 41.88 -0.66 -49.50
N THR A 11 41.05 0.18 -50.15
CA THR A 11 39.74 -0.01 -50.86
C THR A 11 38.82 -1.18 -50.45
N GLY A 12 37.51 -1.00 -50.24
CA GLY A 12 36.53 -0.32 -51.11
C GLY A 12 35.92 -1.31 -52.11
N ALA A 13 34.82 -1.97 -51.76
CA ALA A 13 33.78 -2.52 -52.67
C ALA A 13 32.66 -3.23 -51.88
N ASP A 14 31.42 -2.83 -52.16
CA ASP A 14 30.15 -3.58 -52.12
C ASP A 14 29.87 -4.62 -51.01
N ASP A 15 28.95 -4.27 -50.11
CA ASP A 15 27.92 -5.23 -49.66
C ASP A 15 26.58 -4.50 -49.38
N PRO A 16 25.61 -4.56 -50.32
CA PRO A 16 24.32 -3.88 -50.22
C PRO A 16 23.24 -4.68 -49.44
N GLN A 17 23.59 -5.37 -48.34
CA GLN A 17 22.60 -6.18 -47.58
C GLN A 17 22.66 -6.05 -46.05
N LYS A 18 22.79 -4.83 -45.51
CA LYS A 18 22.43 -4.55 -44.08
C LYS A 18 21.53 -3.34 -43.89
N ALA A 19 20.56 -3.16 -44.78
CA ALA A 19 19.37 -2.35 -44.49
C ALA A 19 18.34 -3.22 -43.73
N ARG A 20 18.57 -3.44 -42.43
CA ARG A 20 17.55 -3.96 -41.50
C ARG A 20 17.17 -2.88 -40.51
N LEU A 21 16.44 -1.88 -40.99
CA LEU A 21 15.74 -0.90 -40.16
C LEU A 21 14.39 -0.59 -40.82
N ARG A 22 13.37 -1.37 -40.47
CA ARG A 22 12.00 -0.91 -40.11
C ARG A 22 11.33 -2.02 -39.30
N PRO A 23 10.63 -1.68 -38.21
CA PRO A 23 9.23 -2.00 -38.18
C PRO A 23 8.39 -0.75 -38.19
N LEU A 24 7.26 -0.87 -38.88
CA LEU A 24 6.21 0.11 -38.97
C LEU A 24 5.67 0.43 -37.58
N SER A 25 5.45 1.72 -37.36
CA SER A 25 4.48 2.23 -36.42
C SER A 25 3.13 1.52 -36.63
N ALA A 26 2.69 0.76 -35.63
CA ALA A 26 1.28 0.47 -35.41
C ALA A 26 0.98 0.97 -34.00
N ALA A 27 0.18 2.03 -33.96
CA ALA A 27 -0.39 2.64 -32.78
C ALA A 27 -0.93 1.59 -31.81
N ASN A 28 -0.26 1.41 -30.68
CA ASN A 28 -0.90 1.13 -29.42
C ASN A 28 -0.22 2.04 -28.41
N SER A 29 -0.73 3.27 -28.35
CA SER A 29 -0.63 4.07 -27.15
C SER A 29 -1.42 3.32 -26.08
N GLU A 30 -0.77 2.38 -25.39
CA GLU A 30 -1.25 1.94 -24.09
C GLU A 30 -1.43 3.21 -23.26
N PRO A 31 -2.64 3.51 -22.77
CA PRO A 31 -2.83 4.71 -21.98
C PRO A 31 -1.93 4.56 -20.76
N GLU A 32 -1.00 5.50 -20.61
CA GLU A 32 -0.30 5.72 -19.35
C GLU A 32 -1.41 5.98 -18.32
N VAL A 33 -1.83 4.93 -17.61
CA VAL A 33 -2.78 5.03 -16.52
C VAL A 33 -2.03 5.79 -15.44
N LYS A 34 -2.08 7.12 -15.52
CA LYS A 34 -1.91 7.98 -14.35
C LYS A 34 -2.87 7.38 -13.34
N PRO A 35 -2.40 6.84 -12.19
CA PRO A 35 -3.33 6.41 -11.17
C PRO A 35 -4.18 7.63 -10.89
N GLU A 36 -5.45 7.57 -11.28
CA GLU A 36 -6.43 8.52 -10.81
C GLU A 36 -6.24 8.52 -9.30
N MET A 37 -5.82 9.66 -8.76
CA MET A 37 -5.88 9.91 -7.34
C MET A 37 -7.36 9.98 -7.01
N SER A 38 -8.01 8.81 -6.96
CA SER A 38 -9.24 8.63 -6.25
C SER A 38 -8.93 9.12 -4.85
N LEU A 39 -9.47 10.29 -4.50
CA LEU A 39 -9.56 10.76 -3.13
C LEU A 39 -10.49 9.81 -2.37
N HIS A 40 -10.07 8.57 -2.21
CA HIS A 40 -10.57 7.72 -1.15
C HIS A 40 -9.98 8.32 0.11
N THR A 41 -10.83 8.96 0.92
CA THR A 41 -10.42 9.35 2.26
C THR A 41 -9.87 8.11 2.94
N ALA A 42 -8.62 8.19 3.40
CA ALA A 42 -7.96 7.08 4.04
C ALA A 42 -8.81 6.55 5.21
N PRO A 43 -8.86 5.24 5.43
CA PRO A 43 -9.61 4.66 6.55
C PRO A 43 -9.16 5.26 7.88
N GLU A 44 -10.11 5.46 8.79
CA GLU A 44 -9.90 6.07 10.10
C GLU A 44 -10.29 5.11 11.21
N LEU A 45 -9.41 4.98 12.22
CA LEU A 45 -9.70 4.21 13.41
C LEU A 45 -10.27 5.13 14.49
N ILE A 46 -11.48 4.84 14.95
CA ILE A 46 -12.17 5.58 16.01
C ILE A 46 -12.31 4.67 17.23
N VAL A 47 -11.99 5.18 18.41
CA VAL A 47 -12.21 4.50 19.69
C VAL A 47 -13.14 5.37 20.55
N GLY A 48 -14.40 4.97 20.66
CA GLY A 48 -15.45 5.78 21.29
C GLY A 48 -15.66 7.10 20.54
N THR A 49 -15.17 8.20 21.11
CA THR A 49 -15.18 9.54 20.48
C THR A 49 -13.79 10.01 20.03
N LEU A 50 -12.75 9.22 20.29
CA LEU A 50 -11.38 9.56 19.98
C LEU A 50 -10.99 9.04 18.60
N ARG A 51 -10.48 9.92 17.75
CA ARG A 51 -9.84 9.53 16.49
C ARG A 51 -8.40 9.10 16.76
N VAL A 52 -8.07 7.85 16.45
CA VAL A 52 -6.73 7.28 16.59
C VAL A 52 -5.96 7.46 15.29
N MET A 53 -4.79 8.08 15.37
CA MET A 53 -3.86 8.28 14.25
C MET A 53 -2.76 7.22 14.30
N PRO A 54 -2.91 6.08 13.60
CA PRO A 54 -1.84 5.11 13.49
C PRO A 54 -0.69 5.64 12.64
N VAL A 55 0.51 5.08 12.85
CA VAL A 55 1.68 5.31 12.01
C VAL A 55 1.46 4.74 10.61
N SER A 56 0.83 3.58 10.53
CA SER A 56 0.36 2.95 9.29
C SER A 56 -0.93 2.18 9.55
N LEU A 57 -1.79 2.12 8.54
CA LEU A 57 -3.04 1.37 8.57
C LEU A 57 -3.20 0.61 7.26
N ASP A 58 -3.01 -0.70 7.33
CA ASP A 58 -3.00 -1.59 6.18
C ASP A 58 -4.27 -2.44 6.21
N ALA A 59 -5.15 -2.26 5.22
CA ALA A 59 -6.42 -2.99 5.14
C ALA A 59 -6.25 -4.35 4.47
N PHE A 60 -7.02 -5.34 4.94
CA PHE A 60 -7.17 -6.64 4.32
C PHE A 60 -8.64 -7.07 4.33
N ASP A 61 -8.94 -8.20 3.70
CA ASP A 61 -10.32 -8.72 3.67
C ASP A 61 -10.78 -9.10 5.08
N GLY A 62 -11.77 -8.39 5.60
CA GLY A 62 -12.29 -8.58 6.96
C GLY A 62 -11.61 -7.77 8.08
N GLY A 63 -10.63 -6.90 7.79
CA GLY A 63 -9.93 -6.19 8.87
C GLY A 63 -8.86 -5.18 8.45
N VAL A 64 -8.09 -4.74 9.45
CA VAL A 64 -6.94 -3.84 9.29
C VAL A 64 -5.81 -4.23 10.25
N VAL A 65 -4.58 -3.97 9.84
CA VAL A 65 -3.41 -3.99 10.72
C VAL A 65 -2.97 -2.55 10.96
N ALA A 66 -2.98 -2.13 12.23
CA ALA A 66 -2.59 -0.80 12.64
C ALA A 66 -1.24 -0.82 13.36
N ARG A 67 -0.29 -0.01 12.91
CA ARG A 67 0.92 0.28 13.68
C ARG A 67 0.65 1.45 14.62
N LEU A 68 0.62 1.19 15.92
CA LEU A 68 0.26 2.14 16.96
C LEU A 68 1.44 2.40 17.92
N SER A 69 1.44 3.59 18.50
CA SER A 69 2.35 3.98 19.59
C SER A 69 1.70 5.05 20.46
N GLY A 70 2.24 5.23 21.67
CA GLY A 70 1.82 6.29 22.58
C GLY A 70 0.33 6.21 23.00
N PRO A 71 -0.35 7.37 23.16
CA PRO A 71 -1.72 7.41 23.67
C PRO A 71 -2.74 6.65 22.81
N GLY A 72 -2.58 6.65 21.49
CA GLY A 72 -3.49 5.95 20.58
C GLY A 72 -3.47 4.43 20.78
N LEU A 73 -2.30 3.86 21.09
CA LEU A 73 -2.17 2.45 21.46
C LEU A 73 -2.92 2.16 22.76
N LEU A 74 -2.72 2.98 23.80
CA LEU A 74 -3.37 2.78 25.09
C LEU A 74 -4.90 2.79 24.98
N SER A 75 -5.46 3.73 24.22
CA SER A 75 -6.92 3.78 24.00
C SER A 75 -7.45 2.52 23.30
N VAL A 76 -6.71 1.98 22.32
CA VAL A 76 -7.09 0.74 21.63
C VAL A 76 -7.03 -0.46 22.58
N LEU A 77 -6.00 -0.54 23.43
CA LEU A 77 -5.88 -1.62 24.42
C LEU A 77 -6.98 -1.53 25.48
N ASP A 78 -7.24 -0.35 26.02
CA ASP A 78 -8.32 -0.13 27.00
C ASP A 78 -9.67 -0.57 26.43
N ALA A 79 -9.97 -0.19 25.19
CA ALA A 79 -11.21 -0.59 24.51
C ALA A 79 -11.27 -2.11 24.25
N ALA A 80 -10.15 -2.74 23.87
CA ALA A 80 -10.10 -4.18 23.64
C ALA A 80 -10.40 -4.99 24.92
N PHE A 81 -9.94 -4.52 26.09
CA PHE A 81 -10.13 -5.22 27.36
C PHE A 81 -11.41 -4.81 28.11
N ALA A 82 -12.02 -3.66 27.78
CA ALA A 82 -13.28 -3.22 28.39
C ALA A 82 -14.51 -4.04 27.96
N GLY A 83 -14.41 -4.83 26.88
CA GLY A 83 -15.45 -5.77 26.45
C GLY A 83 -16.60 -5.15 25.65
N ASP A 84 -16.76 -3.83 25.66
CA ASP A 84 -17.68 -3.12 24.77
C ASP A 84 -16.94 -2.71 23.50
N ALA A 85 -17.44 -3.11 22.34
CA ALA A 85 -16.86 -2.88 21.01
C ALA A 85 -16.83 -1.39 20.62
N ALA A 86 -15.97 -0.61 21.28
CA ALA A 86 -15.82 0.82 21.08
C ALA A 86 -14.91 1.17 19.90
N ILE A 87 -14.27 0.17 19.28
CA ILE A 87 -13.36 0.37 18.17
C ILE A 87 -14.14 0.28 16.85
N GLN A 88 -14.07 1.33 16.05
CA GLN A 88 -14.75 1.43 14.77
C GLN A 88 -13.78 1.80 13.66
N LEU A 89 -13.93 1.16 12.51
CA LEU A 89 -13.26 1.52 11.28
C LEU A 89 -14.22 2.34 10.39
N TRP A 90 -13.82 3.55 10.06
CA TRP A 90 -14.58 4.47 9.22
C TRP A 90 -13.88 4.62 7.88
N SER A 91 -14.61 4.41 6.78
CA SER A 91 -14.09 4.57 5.42
C SER A 91 -15.11 5.33 4.57
N SER A 92 -14.64 6.10 3.58
CA SER A 92 -15.52 6.86 2.70
C SER A 92 -16.47 5.94 1.94
N GLY A 93 -17.79 6.20 2.04
CA GLY A 93 -18.80 5.48 1.27
C GLY A 93 -19.27 4.16 1.88
N THR A 94 -18.80 3.80 3.08
CA THR A 94 -19.27 2.62 3.82
C THR A 94 -19.73 3.01 5.22
N LEU A 95 -20.64 2.24 5.79
CA LEU A 95 -21.01 2.40 7.20
C LEU A 95 -19.81 2.07 8.11
N PRO A 96 -19.71 2.69 9.30
CA PRO A 96 -18.72 2.31 10.30
C PRO A 96 -18.79 0.82 10.62
N ARG A 97 -17.64 0.15 10.58
CA ARG A 97 -17.53 -1.27 10.92
C ARG A 97 -17.02 -1.40 12.35
N ALA A 98 -17.69 -2.18 13.17
CA ALA A 98 -17.22 -2.49 14.52
C ALA A 98 -16.05 -3.47 14.43
N MET A 99 -14.95 -3.17 15.14
CA MET A 99 -13.72 -3.94 15.10
C MET A 99 -13.44 -4.62 16.45
N MET A 100 -12.80 -5.78 16.41
CA MET A 100 -12.26 -6.49 17.57
C MET A 100 -10.76 -6.69 17.39
N VAL A 101 -9.98 -6.49 18.45
CA VAL A 101 -8.55 -6.80 18.43
C VAL A 101 -8.37 -8.32 18.52
N THR A 102 -7.68 -8.90 17.55
CA THR A 102 -7.41 -10.35 17.48
C THR A 102 -5.95 -10.69 17.75
N GLU A 103 -5.03 -9.76 17.47
CA GLU A 103 -3.60 -9.95 17.72
C GLU A 103 -2.91 -8.65 18.14
N ILE A 104 -1.92 -8.77 19.03
CA ILE A 104 -1.05 -7.68 19.45
C ILE A 104 0.39 -8.18 19.38
N ALA A 105 1.21 -7.57 18.52
CA ALA A 105 2.63 -7.87 18.38
C ALA A 105 3.48 -6.63 18.66
N MET A 106 4.34 -6.70 19.68
CA MET A 106 5.24 -5.61 20.03
C MET A 106 6.55 -5.73 19.24
N GLN A 107 6.94 -4.66 18.55
CA GLN A 107 8.19 -4.59 17.77
C GLN A 107 8.93 -3.28 18.08
N GLY A 108 9.94 -3.36 18.95
CA GLY A 108 10.73 -2.20 19.37
C GLY A 108 9.87 -1.15 20.06
N GLY A 109 9.84 0.07 19.49
CA GLY A 109 9.06 1.21 20.01
C GLY A 109 7.63 1.33 19.45
N SER A 110 7.14 0.34 18.72
CA SER A 110 5.78 0.33 18.16
C SER A 110 5.09 -1.01 18.34
N THR A 111 3.77 -1.00 18.27
CA THR A 111 2.95 -2.19 18.38
C THR A 111 2.11 -2.34 17.13
N LEU A 112 2.16 -3.53 16.52
CA LEU A 112 1.22 -3.93 15.49
C LEU A 112 0.00 -4.50 16.19
N VAL A 113 -1.17 -3.97 15.85
CA VAL A 113 -2.46 -4.45 16.35
C VAL A 113 -3.27 -4.89 15.15
N THR A 114 -3.68 -6.15 15.14
CA THR A 114 -4.59 -6.69 14.14
C THR A 114 -6.01 -6.52 14.64
N LEU A 115 -6.84 -5.91 13.82
CA LEU A 115 -8.25 -5.68 14.08
C LEU A 115 -9.08 -6.34 12.99
N GLU A 116 -10.05 -7.14 13.40
CA GLU A 116 -10.97 -7.84 12.50
C GLU A 116 -12.41 -7.39 12.76
N ASP A 117 -13.30 -7.62 11.79
CA ASP A 117 -14.73 -7.38 11.97
C ASP A 117 -15.24 -8.08 13.22
N ALA A 118 -15.86 -7.29 14.11
CA ALA A 118 -16.48 -7.84 15.29
C ALA A 118 -17.63 -8.77 14.88
N PRO A 119 -17.83 -9.90 15.59
CA PRO A 119 -18.97 -10.76 15.33
C PRO A 119 -20.28 -9.97 15.49
N ALA A 120 -21.26 -10.28 14.65
CA ALA A 120 -22.58 -9.67 14.77
C ALA A 120 -23.11 -9.89 16.20
N PRO A 121 -23.62 -8.85 16.88
CA PRO A 121 -24.10 -9.00 18.25
C PRO A 121 -25.21 -10.04 18.29
N LEU A 122 -25.07 -11.04 19.17
CA LEU A 122 -26.08 -12.06 19.40
C LEU A 122 -27.37 -11.38 19.86
N ARG A 123 -28.38 -11.39 19.00
CA ARG A 123 -29.74 -10.96 19.36
C ARG A 123 -30.41 -12.15 20.05
N LEU A 124 -30.44 -12.13 21.38
CA LEU A 124 -31.29 -13.04 22.15
C LEU A 124 -32.72 -12.53 22.02
N ASN A 125 -33.58 -13.33 21.39
CA ASN A 125 -35.03 -13.08 21.27
C ASN A 125 -35.77 -13.54 22.52
#